data_AF-A0ABD4SYT8-F1
#
_entry.id   AF-A0ABD4SYT8-F1
#
_cell.length_a   1.000
_cell.length_b   1.000
_cell.length_c   1.000
_cell.angle_alpha   90.00
_cell.angle_beta   90.00
_cell.angle_gamma   90.00
#
_symmetry.space_group_name_H-M   'P 1'
#
loop_
_entity.id
_entity.type
_entity.pdbx_description
1 polymer ?
#
loop_
_entity_poly.entity_id
_entity_poly.type
_entity_poly.pdbx_seq_one_letter_code
_entity_poly.pdbx_strand_id
1 'polypeptide(L)'
;MLDRLQRAVLLLQTFLLLLITRLGLALLSFQTLRALLEKLSGLWLLRRSTPPNPAATPVTIRRIIWAVEKSARLMPGGAKCLAKALVTQTLLERQGCACEFKIGVAKSAEGALEAHAWIEHQGFILMGNLPDLSRYKSFPPL
;
A
#
# COMPACT_ATOMS: atom_id res chain seq x y z
N MET A 1 13.46 -8.48 23.46
CA MET A 1 14.19 -9.12 22.33
C MET A 1 13.25 -9.46 21.16
N LEU A 2 12.11 -10.12 21.42
CA LEU A 2 11.10 -10.48 20.40
C LEU A 2 10.57 -9.28 19.58
N ASP A 3 10.34 -8.13 20.20
CA ASP A 3 9.84 -6.93 19.49
C ASP A 3 10.83 -6.37 18.45
N ARG A 4 12.14 -6.43 18.72
CA ARG A 4 13.17 -5.94 17.79
C ARG A 4 13.25 -6.84 16.56
N LEU A 5 13.22 -8.16 16.76
CA LEU A 5 13.20 -9.13 15.67
C LEU A 5 11.93 -9.00 14.82
N GLN A 6 10.75 -8.89 15.43
CA GLN A 6 9.51 -8.67 14.70
C GLN A 6 9.53 -7.38 13.87
N ARG A 7 10.09 -6.28 14.42
CA ARG A 7 10.25 -5.03 13.67
C ARG A 7 11.23 -5.17 12.51
N ALA A 8 12.35 -5.87 12.71
CA ALA A 8 13.34 -6.11 11.66
C ALA A 8 12.76 -6.97 10.53
N VAL A 9 12.05 -8.05 10.86
CA VAL A 9 11.38 -8.92 9.88
C VAL A 9 10.32 -8.13 9.10
N LEU A 10 9.48 -7.34 9.79
CA LEU A 10 8.48 -6.50 9.12
C LEU A 10 9.13 -5.49 8.16
N LEU A 11 10.22 -4.85 8.57
CA LEU A 11 10.95 -3.91 7.72
C LEU A 11 11.54 -4.58 6.49
N LEU A 12 12.20 -5.72 6.66
CA LEU A 12 12.79 -6.48 5.55
C LEU A 12 11.70 -6.96 4.58
N GLN A 13 10.63 -7.55 5.10
CA GLN A 13 9.48 -7.98 4.30
C GLN A 13 8.88 -6.81 3.52
N THR A 14 8.70 -5.66 4.18
CA THR A 14 8.15 -4.45 3.55
C THR A 14 9.09 -3.89 2.48
N PHE A 15 10.41 -3.91 2.74
CA PHE A 15 11.42 -3.45 1.79
C PHE A 15 11.47 -4.33 0.54
N LEU A 16 11.49 -5.66 0.71
CA LEU A 16 11.44 -6.60 -0.41
C LEU A 16 10.15 -6.46 -1.21
N LEU A 17 9.00 -6.30 -0.54
CA LEU A 17 7.72 -6.14 -1.20
C LEU A 17 7.66 -4.81 -2.00
N LEU A 18 8.21 -3.72 -1.45
CA LEU A 18 8.36 -2.45 -2.18
C LEU A 18 9.30 -2.59 -3.38
N LEU A 19 10.41 -3.31 -3.24
CA LEU A 19 11.35 -3.56 -4.32
C LEU A 19 10.68 -4.33 -5.46
N ILE A 20 10.02 -5.45 -5.15
CA ILE A 20 9.29 -6.27 -6.13
C ILE A 20 8.20 -5.45 -6.80
N THR A 21 7.40 -4.69 -6.03
CA THR A 21 6.32 -3.85 -6.57
C THR A 21 6.88 -2.78 -7.51
N ARG A 22 8.01 -2.15 -7.16
CA ARG A 22 8.65 -1.14 -8.03
C ARG A 22 9.20 -1.72 -9.31
N LEU A 23 9.88 -2.88 -9.24
CA LEU A 23 10.37 -3.57 -10.43
C LEU A 23 9.19 -4.02 -11.30
N GLY A 24 8.13 -4.56 -10.69
CA GLY A 24 6.89 -4.90 -11.37
C GLY A 24 6.27 -3.70 -12.08
N LEU A 25 6.15 -2.55 -11.43
CA LEU A 25 5.63 -1.31 -12.06
C LEU A 25 6.55 -0.73 -13.13
N ALA A 26 7.85 -1.02 -13.09
CA ALA A 26 8.81 -0.58 -14.11
C ALA A 26 8.85 -1.51 -15.33
N LEU A 27 8.59 -2.80 -15.13
CA LEU A 27 8.67 -3.84 -16.16
C LEU A 27 7.30 -4.17 -16.78
N LEU A 28 6.20 -3.92 -16.06
CA LEU A 28 4.85 -4.29 -16.44
C LEU A 28 3.91 -3.09 -16.34
N SER A 29 2.81 -3.11 -17.10
CA SER A 29 1.73 -2.15 -16.90
C SER A 29 1.07 -2.36 -15.54
N PHE A 30 0.52 -1.29 -14.95
CA PHE A 30 -0.20 -1.36 -13.66
C PHE A 30 -1.30 -2.43 -13.67
N GLN A 31 -2.00 -2.59 -14.80
CA GLN A 31 -3.06 -3.57 -14.95
C GLN A 31 -2.53 -5.01 -14.89
N THR A 32 -1.38 -5.29 -15.53
CA THR A 32 -0.75 -6.62 -15.48
C THR A 32 -0.22 -6.92 -14.09
N LEU A 33 0.38 -5.94 -13.40
CA LEU A 33 0.86 -6.14 -12.04
C LEU A 33 -0.30 -6.40 -11.07
N ARG A 34 -1.39 -5.65 -11.18
CA ARG A 34 -2.59 -5.87 -10.36
C ARG A 34 -3.22 -7.22 -10.66
N ALA A 35 -3.39 -7.60 -11.92
CA ALA A 35 -3.91 -8.91 -12.30
C ALA A 35 -3.02 -10.07 -11.83
N LEU A 36 -1.69 -9.89 -11.82
CA LEU A 36 -0.76 -10.88 -11.30
C LEU A 36 -0.85 -10.97 -9.76
N LEU A 37 -0.89 -9.84 -9.06
CA LEU A 37 -1.07 -9.81 -7.60
C LEU A 37 -2.42 -10.43 -7.19
N GLU A 38 -3.50 -10.13 -7.91
CA GLU A 38 -4.82 -10.74 -7.71
C GLU A 38 -4.79 -12.25 -7.99
N LYS A 39 -4.21 -12.69 -9.11
CA LYS A 39 -4.07 -14.14 -9.42
C LYS A 39 -3.20 -14.87 -8.41
N LEU A 40 -2.11 -14.25 -7.96
CA LEU A 40 -1.27 -14.80 -6.91
C LEU A 40 -2.00 -14.80 -5.56
N SER A 41 -2.79 -13.78 -5.24
CA SER A 41 -3.65 -13.75 -4.05
C SER A 41 -4.80 -14.77 -4.11
N GLY A 42 -5.22 -15.16 -5.32
CA GLY A 42 -6.19 -16.22 -5.61
C GLY A 42 -5.60 -17.63 -5.53
N LEU A 43 -4.27 -17.79 -5.56
CA LEU A 43 -3.64 -19.05 -5.15
C LEU A 43 -3.90 -19.23 -3.66
N TRP A 44 -4.52 -20.35 -3.31
CA TRP A 44 -4.88 -20.73 -1.93
C TRP A 44 -3.73 -20.60 -0.92
N LEU A 45 -2.48 -20.61 -1.38
CA LEU A 45 -1.25 -20.41 -0.59
C LEU A 45 -1.01 -18.94 -0.14
N LEU A 46 -1.57 -17.94 -0.83
CA LEU A 46 -1.47 -16.51 -0.48
C LEU A 46 -2.82 -15.94 -0.01
N ARG A 47 -3.94 -16.64 -0.28
CA ARG A 47 -5.26 -16.33 0.27
C ARG A 47 -5.31 -16.65 1.77
N ARG A 48 -4.65 -15.82 2.58
CA ARG A 48 -5.08 -15.65 3.96
C ARG A 48 -6.29 -14.73 3.94
N SER A 49 -7.44 -15.26 3.53
CA SER A 49 -8.74 -14.77 4.02
C SER A 49 -8.77 -15.06 5.51
N THR A 50 -7.92 -14.37 6.27
CA THR A 50 -8.12 -14.21 7.70
C THR A 50 -9.49 -13.54 7.77
N PRO A 51 -10.50 -14.11 8.44
CA PRO A 51 -11.74 -13.39 8.68
C PRO A 51 -11.37 -12.00 9.23
N PRO A 52 -12.17 -10.95 8.93
CA PRO A 52 -11.93 -9.61 9.44
C PRO A 52 -11.53 -9.75 10.90
N ASN A 53 -10.28 -9.41 11.22
CA ASN A 53 -9.77 -9.65 12.55
C ASN A 53 -10.13 -8.42 13.36
N PRO A 54 -11.15 -8.45 14.23
CA PRO A 54 -11.44 -7.32 15.11
C PRO A 54 -10.24 -6.98 16.02
N ALA A 55 -9.25 -7.89 16.14
CA ALA A 55 -7.99 -7.65 16.83
C ALA A 55 -6.87 -7.09 15.93
N ALA A 56 -7.14 -6.64 14.70
CA ALA A 56 -6.21 -5.76 13.96
C ALA A 56 -6.10 -4.43 14.72
N THR A 57 -5.28 -4.43 15.77
CA THR A 57 -5.22 -3.29 16.68
C THR A 57 -4.70 -2.05 15.95
N PRO A 58 -5.09 -0.84 16.38
CA PRO A 58 -4.50 0.41 15.88
C PRO A 58 -2.96 0.41 15.96
N VAL A 59 -2.36 -0.35 16.88
CA VAL A 59 -0.91 -0.54 16.99
C VAL A 59 -0.34 -1.31 15.79
N THR A 60 -1.01 -2.37 15.33
CA THR A 60 -0.60 -3.14 14.14
C THR A 60 -0.66 -2.28 12.88
N ILE A 61 -1.74 -1.53 12.69
CA ILE A 61 -1.90 -0.62 11.54
C ILE A 61 -0.78 0.43 11.53
N ARG A 62 -0.53 1.09 12.67
CA ARG A 62 0.57 2.07 12.80
C ARG A 62 1.95 1.46 12.53
N ARG A 63 2.19 0.22 12.96
CA ARG A 63 3.45 -0.49 12.68
C ARG A 63 3.64 -0.75 11.19
N ILE A 64 2.58 -1.11 10.48
CA ILE A 64 2.61 -1.30 9.02
C ILE A 64 2.90 0.03 8.32
N ILE A 65 2.14 1.09 8.62
CA ILE A 65 2.35 2.43 8.04
C ILE A 65 3.80 2.87 8.23
N TRP A 66 4.29 2.79 9.47
CA TRP A 66 5.68 3.12 9.81
C TRP A 66 6.70 2.29 9.03
N ALA A 67 6.47 0.98 8.88
CA ALA A 67 7.39 0.11 8.16
C ALA A 67 7.44 0.48 6.67
N VAL A 68 6.30 0.78 6.06
CA VAL A 68 6.24 1.20 4.66
C VAL A 68 6.92 2.55 4.46
N GLU A 69 6.66 3.54 5.31
CA GLU A 69 7.33 4.84 5.23
C GLU A 69 8.84 4.71 5.40
N LYS A 70 9.29 3.94 6.39
CA LYS A 70 10.72 3.75 6.67
C LYS A 70 11.40 3.02 5.52
N SER A 71 10.84 1.90 5.06
CA SER A 71 11.40 1.14 3.93
C SER A 71 11.40 1.96 2.64
N ALA A 72 10.36 2.77 2.39
CA ALA A 72 10.30 3.66 1.23
C ALA A 72 11.41 4.72 1.25
N ARG A 73 11.77 5.27 2.41
CA ARG A 73 12.89 6.23 2.56
C ARG A 73 14.25 5.58 2.35
N LEU A 74 14.40 4.30 2.71
CA LEU A 74 15.64 3.54 2.52
C LEU A 74 15.85 3.08 1.07
N MET A 75 14.80 3.10 0.24
CA MET A 75 14.94 2.68 -1.15
C MET A 75 15.68 3.72 -1.99
N PRO A 76 16.61 3.29 -2.88
CA PRO A 76 17.20 4.17 -3.89
C PRO A 76 16.13 4.90 -4.71
N GLY A 77 16.23 6.23 -4.75
CA GLY A 77 15.27 7.10 -5.44
C GLY A 77 13.87 7.18 -4.81
N GLY A 78 13.64 6.60 -3.63
CA GLY A 78 12.36 6.62 -2.91
C GLY A 78 11.23 5.82 -3.57
N ALA A 79 10.20 5.42 -2.82
CA ALA A 79 9.05 4.71 -3.40
C ALA A 79 7.93 5.69 -3.84
N LYS A 80 7.39 5.48 -5.05
CA LYS A 80 6.24 6.22 -5.59
C LYS A 80 4.97 5.98 -4.74
N CYS A 81 4.04 6.93 -4.73
CA CYS A 81 2.75 6.84 -4.01
C CYS A 81 2.01 5.53 -4.30
N LEU A 82 1.95 5.13 -5.57
CA LEU A 82 1.32 3.90 -6.02
C LEU A 82 1.92 2.65 -5.38
N ALA A 83 3.25 2.53 -5.36
CA ALA A 83 3.92 1.39 -4.74
C ALA A 83 3.69 1.35 -3.23
N LYS A 84 3.76 2.52 -2.56
CA LYS A 84 3.49 2.63 -1.11
C LYS A 84 2.07 2.20 -0.76
N ALA A 85 1.08 2.65 -1.53
CA ALA A 85 -0.32 2.26 -1.34
C ALA A 85 -0.52 0.74 -1.55
N LEU A 86 -0.02 0.16 -2.64
CA LEU A 86 -0.18 -1.27 -2.94
C LEU A 86 0.44 -2.17 -1.86
N VAL A 87 1.65 -1.82 -1.41
CA VAL A 87 2.33 -2.56 -0.34
C VAL A 87 1.56 -2.44 0.97
N THR A 88 1.03 -1.26 1.27
CA THR A 88 0.24 -1.04 2.49
C THR A 88 -1.04 -1.86 2.48
N GLN A 89 -1.79 -1.83 1.38
CA GLN A 89 -2.99 -2.65 1.20
C GLN A 89 -2.67 -4.13 1.40
N THR A 90 -1.67 -4.64 0.68
CA THR A 90 -1.23 -6.04 0.78
C THR A 90 -0.90 -6.43 2.23
N LEU A 91 -0.20 -5.56 2.98
CA LEU A 91 0.18 -5.84 4.36
C LEU A 91 -1.02 -5.76 5.32
N LEU A 92 -1.95 -4.82 5.12
CA LEU A 92 -3.16 -4.65 5.94
C LEU A 92 -4.15 -5.81 5.73
N GLU A 93 -4.40 -6.18 4.48
CA GLU A 93 -5.29 -7.30 4.13
C GLU A 93 -4.77 -8.63 4.70
N ARG A 94 -3.44 -8.84 4.69
CA ARG A 94 -2.80 -9.99 5.35
C ARG A 94 -2.99 -10.04 6.87
N GLN A 95 -3.32 -8.92 7.50
CA GLN A 95 -3.69 -8.84 8.93
C GLN A 95 -5.20 -8.90 9.16
N GLY A 96 -6.01 -9.09 8.11
CA GLY A 96 -7.47 -9.06 8.20
C GLY A 96 -8.04 -7.64 8.38
N CYS A 97 -7.27 -6.60 8.06
CA CYS A 97 -7.73 -5.22 8.06
C CYS A 97 -8.22 -4.85 6.65
N ALA A 98 -9.54 -4.86 6.46
CA ALA A 98 -10.15 -4.41 5.20
C ALA A 98 -9.84 -2.93 4.96
N CYS A 99 -9.27 -2.58 3.82
CA CYS A 99 -8.98 -1.19 3.47
C CYS A 99 -9.28 -0.94 2.00
N GLU A 100 -9.53 0.32 1.67
CA GLU A 100 -9.83 0.75 0.32
C GLU A 100 -8.58 1.35 -0.31
N PHE A 101 -8.18 0.77 -1.45
CA PHE A 101 -7.15 1.34 -2.29
C PHE A 101 -7.76 2.34 -3.25
N LYS A 102 -7.27 3.58 -3.19
CA LYS A 102 -7.78 4.70 -4.00
C LYS A 102 -6.69 5.19 -4.95
N ILE A 103 -7.07 5.43 -6.20
CA ILE A 103 -6.30 6.21 -7.16
C ILE A 103 -7.15 7.39 -7.58
N GLY A 104 -6.57 8.58 -7.50
CA GLY A 104 -7.22 9.79 -7.96
C GLY A 104 -6.32 10.60 -8.89
N VAL A 105 -6.96 11.47 -9.65
CA VAL A 105 -6.28 12.45 -10.50
C VAL A 105 -6.75 13.86 -10.18
N ALA A 106 -5.83 14.80 -10.31
CA ALA A 106 -6.08 16.23 -10.17
C ALA A 106 -5.39 16.98 -11.31
N LYS A 107 -5.82 18.21 -11.59
CA LYS A 107 -5.07 19.14 -12.42
C LYS A 107 -4.29 20.10 -11.51
N SER A 108 -3.03 20.36 -11.83
CA SER A 108 -2.22 21.40 -11.19
C SER A 108 -2.72 22.79 -11.62
N ALA A 109 -2.22 23.84 -10.96
CA ALA A 109 -2.53 25.23 -11.34
C ALA A 109 -2.06 25.54 -12.78
N GLU A 110 -1.00 24.88 -13.23
CA GLU A 110 -0.41 24.98 -14.57
C GLU A 110 -1.09 24.04 -15.59
N GLY A 111 -2.13 23.32 -15.17
CA GLY A 111 -2.91 22.41 -16.01
C GLY A 111 -2.31 21.02 -16.20
N ALA A 112 -1.20 20.69 -15.52
CA ALA A 112 -0.60 19.36 -15.58
C ALA A 112 -1.49 18.32 -14.87
N LEU A 113 -1.61 17.13 -15.45
CA LEU A 113 -2.36 16.04 -14.80
C LEU A 113 -1.48 15.36 -13.75
N GLU A 114 -1.96 15.36 -12.51
CA GLU A 114 -1.29 14.75 -11.37
C GLU A 114 -2.07 13.53 -10.92
N ALA A 115 -1.37 12.42 -10.70
CA ALA A 115 -1.95 11.17 -10.22
C ALA A 115 -1.43 10.88 -8.81
N HIS A 116 -2.33 10.42 -7.96
CA HIS A 116 -1.98 10.06 -6.59
C HIS A 116 -2.73 8.81 -6.13
N ALA A 117 -2.12 8.07 -5.22
CA ALA A 117 -2.67 6.85 -4.66
C ALA A 117 -2.56 6.86 -3.13
N TRP A 118 -3.63 6.43 -2.48
CA TRP A 118 -3.76 6.42 -1.02
C TRP A 118 -4.58 5.23 -0.54
N ILE A 119 -4.47 4.94 0.76
CA ILE A 119 -5.23 3.88 1.44
C ILE A 119 -6.18 4.50 2.45
N GLU A 120 -7.43 4.05 2.43
CA GLU A 120 -8.46 4.43 3.40
C GLU A 120 -8.94 3.23 4.20
N HIS A 121 -9.27 3.44 5.47
CA HIS A 121 -9.93 2.47 6.31
C HIS A 121 -11.01 3.18 7.10
N GLN A 122 -12.27 2.78 6.93
CA GLN A 122 -13.42 3.39 7.61
C GLN A 122 -13.47 4.93 7.47
N GLY A 123 -13.15 5.43 6.27
CA GLY A 123 -13.12 6.88 5.98
C GLY A 123 -11.85 7.62 6.45
N PHE A 124 -10.91 6.94 7.10
CA PHE A 124 -9.63 7.54 7.51
C PHE A 124 -8.51 7.18 6.55
N ILE A 125 -7.73 8.17 6.12
CA ILE A 125 -6.55 7.97 5.27
C ILE A 125 -5.41 7.40 6.11
N LEU A 126 -5.03 6.15 5.84
CA LEU A 126 -3.94 5.45 6.52
C LEU A 126 -2.58 5.72 5.88
N MET A 127 -2.53 5.84 4.55
CA MET A 127 -1.30 6.10 3.81
C MET A 127 -1.55 6.98 2.60
N GLY A 128 -0.60 7.88 2.31
CA GLY A 128 -0.70 8.76 1.15
C GLY A 128 -1.55 10.00 1.43
N ASN A 129 -1.62 10.46 2.68
CA ASN A 129 -2.29 11.72 2.96
C ASN A 129 -1.53 12.90 2.32
N LEU A 130 -2.28 13.82 1.72
CA LEU A 130 -1.78 15.08 1.16
C LEU A 130 -2.63 16.24 1.70
N PRO A 131 -2.06 17.44 1.93
CA PRO A 131 -2.81 18.60 2.43
C PRO A 131 -4.03 18.98 1.56
N ASP A 132 -3.94 18.72 0.26
CA ASP A 132 -4.89 19.07 -0.78
C ASP A 132 -5.59 17.84 -1.37
N LEU A 133 -5.62 16.70 -0.65
CA LEU A 133 -6.14 15.43 -1.18
C LEU A 133 -7.57 15.55 -1.73
N SER A 134 -8.39 16.46 -1.20
CA SER A 134 -9.77 16.72 -1.63
C SER A 134 -9.92 17.12 -3.10
N ARG A 135 -8.86 17.63 -3.76
CA ARG A 135 -8.92 17.97 -5.20
C ARG A 135 -8.81 16.74 -6.11
N TYR A 136 -8.33 15.62 -5.59
CA TYR A 136 -8.15 14.39 -6.35
C TYR A 136 -9.49 13.70 -6.51
N LYS A 137 -9.93 13.51 -7.75
CA LYS A 137 -11.12 12.71 -8.05
C LYS A 137 -10.71 11.25 -8.11
N SER A 138 -11.15 10.47 -7.12
CA SER A 138 -10.91 9.03 -7.09
C SER A 138 -11.73 8.32 -8.15
N PHE A 139 -11.11 7.38 -8.86
CA PHE A 139 -11.86 6.42 -9.66
C PHE A 139 -12.49 5.36 -8.74
N PRO A 140 -13.67 4.80 -9.08
CA PRO A 140 -14.19 3.64 -8.38
C PRO A 140 -13.13 2.52 -8.41
N PRO A 141 -13.05 1.70 -7.34
CA PRO A 141 -12.10 0.59 -7.31
C PRO A 141 -12.37 -0.32 -8.52
N LEU A 142 -11.35 -0.56 -9.36
CA LEU A 142 -11.47 -1.52 -10.48
C LEU A 142 -11.65 -2.94 -9.95
#